data_AF-A0A2T2NAI1-F1
#
_entry.id   AF-A0A2T2NAI1-F1
#
_cell.length_a   1.000
_cell.length_b   1.000
_cell.length_c   1.000
_cell.angle_alpha   90.00
_cell.angle_beta   90.00
_cell.angle_gamma   90.00
#
_symmetry.space_group_name_H-M   'P 1'
#
loop_
_entity.id
_entity.type
_entity.pdbx_description
1 polymer ?
#
loop_
_entity_poly.entity_id
_entity_poly.type
_entity_poly.pdbx_seq_one_letter_code
_entity_poly.pdbx_strand_id
1 'polypeptide(L)'
;MAPDASLPPCQSRGDYRLTIQQLKENHLLWYKLHVFMYDLRNFRSKEMSRNRLDCVIDDMYIGEPYFTADEHDKLRRTVTHGTDMTLEDLLSEFFQNKLENRIQGRIKATGDWRICAAHDLAPIIERAFRVNSKDLSKNKMFAKLVQRDGLQLREGVIWQGLGKS
;
A
#
# COMPACT_ATOMS: atom_id res chain seq x y z
N MET A 1 34.27 32.98 15.08
CA MET A 1 34.35 31.51 15.03
C MET A 1 32.97 30.98 15.41
N ALA A 2 32.28 30.37 14.46
CA ALA A 2 30.90 29.90 14.63
C ALA A 2 30.88 28.63 15.50
N PRO A 3 29.82 28.41 16.32
CA PRO A 3 29.66 27.16 17.05
C PRO A 3 29.18 26.04 16.12
N ASP A 4 29.85 24.91 16.25
CA ASP A 4 29.61 23.63 15.62
C ASP A 4 28.18 23.14 15.91
N ALA A 5 27.35 23.10 14.87
CA ALA A 5 26.00 22.56 14.92
C ALA A 5 26.10 21.02 14.91
N SER A 6 26.32 20.44 16.09
CA SER A 6 26.12 19.02 16.31
C SER A 6 24.66 18.67 15.99
N LEU A 7 24.48 18.04 14.82
CA LEU A 7 23.26 17.39 14.40
C LEU A 7 22.79 16.42 15.50
N PRO A 8 21.48 16.31 15.77
CA PRO A 8 20.98 15.31 16.69
C PRO A 8 21.37 13.90 16.20
N PRO A 9 21.69 12.97 17.11
CA PRO A 9 22.00 11.61 16.73
C PRO A 9 20.82 11.05 15.94
N CYS A 10 21.08 10.56 14.72
CA CYS A 10 20.15 9.78 13.93
C CYS A 10 19.52 8.74 14.86
N GLN A 11 18.27 8.98 15.25
CA GLN A 11 17.54 8.04 16.09
C GLN A 11 17.60 6.70 15.38
N SER A 12 18.19 5.71 16.04
CA SER A 12 18.21 4.34 15.58
C SER A 12 16.78 3.98 15.16
N ARG A 13 16.58 3.74 13.86
CA ARG A 13 15.35 3.14 13.31
C ARG A 13 15.17 1.81 14.04
N GLY A 14 14.49 1.85 15.18
CA GLY A 14 14.28 0.67 16.02
C GLY A 14 13.57 -0.40 15.21
N ASP A 15 14.01 -1.63 15.40
CA ASP A 15 13.42 -2.85 14.84
C ASP A 15 12.09 -3.15 15.56
N TYR A 16 11.12 -2.24 15.44
CA TYR A 16 9.81 -2.40 16.05
C TYR A 16 8.84 -2.97 15.02
N ARG A 17 8.11 -4.00 15.44
CA ARG A 17 7.07 -4.66 14.65
C ARG A 17 5.71 -4.05 15.00
N LEU A 18 4.91 -3.75 13.98
CA LEU A 18 3.53 -3.29 14.17
C LEU A 18 2.56 -4.43 13.93
N THR A 19 1.50 -4.51 14.72
CA THR A 19 0.39 -5.42 14.45
C THR A 19 -0.64 -4.76 13.55
N ILE A 20 -1.44 -5.56 12.84
CA ILE A 20 -2.57 -5.05 12.04
C ILE A 20 -3.57 -4.28 12.91
N GLN A 21 -3.72 -4.63 14.19
CA GLN A 21 -4.61 -3.92 15.10
C GLN A 21 -4.13 -2.49 15.35
N GLN A 22 -2.83 -2.31 15.61
CA GLN A 22 -2.22 -0.98 15.75
C GLN A 22 -2.30 -0.18 14.44
N LEU A 23 -2.19 -0.84 13.29
CA LEU A 23 -2.37 -0.18 12.00
C LEU A 23 -3.82 0.33 11.82
N LYS A 24 -4.81 -0.45 12.26
CA LYS A 24 -6.24 -0.09 12.18
C LYS A 24 -6.62 1.07 13.09
N GLU A 25 -5.92 1.26 14.20
CA GLU A 25 -6.11 2.42 15.09
C GLU A 25 -5.78 3.74 14.37
N ASN A 26 -4.89 3.70 13.38
CA ASN A 26 -4.70 4.82 12.47
C ASN A 26 -5.73 4.78 11.33
N HIS A 27 -6.92 5.32 11.62
CA HIS A 27 -8.06 5.29 10.69
C HIS A 27 -7.76 5.92 9.31
N LEU A 28 -6.92 6.96 9.25
CA LEU A 28 -6.54 7.61 8.00
C LEU A 28 -5.59 6.72 7.18
N LEU A 29 -4.57 6.15 7.82
CA LEU A 29 -3.66 5.22 7.16
C LEU A 29 -4.40 3.96 6.70
N TRP A 30 -5.33 3.46 7.51
CA TRP A 30 -6.19 2.34 7.15
C TRP A 30 -7.11 2.66 5.96
N TYR A 31 -7.65 3.88 5.90
CA TYR A 31 -8.40 4.35 4.74
C TYR A 31 -7.54 4.42 3.48
N LYS A 32 -6.38 5.08 3.55
CA LYS A 32 -5.41 5.17 2.44
C LYS A 32 -5.04 3.80 1.91
N LEU A 33 -4.84 2.82 2.80
CA LEU A 33 -4.56 1.44 2.43
C LEU A 33 -5.72 0.79 1.65
N HIS A 34 -6.98 1.00 2.05
CA HIS A 34 -8.12 0.54 1.27
C HIS A 34 -8.23 1.24 -0.09
N VAL A 35 -7.97 2.55 -0.16
CA VAL A 35 -7.96 3.29 -1.44
C VAL A 35 -6.88 2.74 -2.36
N PHE A 36 -5.70 2.47 -1.82
CA PHE A 36 -4.59 1.86 -2.54
C PHE A 36 -4.96 0.48 -3.09
N MET A 37 -5.49 -0.44 -2.26
CA MET A 37 -5.94 -1.75 -2.75
C MET A 37 -7.05 -1.64 -3.80
N TYR A 38 -7.98 -0.71 -3.63
CA TYR A 38 -9.01 -0.42 -4.63
C TYR A 38 -8.41 0.02 -5.95
N ASP A 39 -7.41 0.90 -5.91
CA ASP A 39 -6.77 1.42 -7.12
C ASP A 39 -5.95 0.36 -7.83
N LEU A 40 -5.22 -0.49 -7.10
CA LEU A 40 -4.48 -1.61 -7.69
C LEU A 40 -5.41 -2.52 -8.50
N ARG A 41 -6.61 -2.82 -7.99
CA ARG A 41 -7.62 -3.62 -8.72
C ARG A 41 -8.23 -2.88 -9.91
N ASN A 42 -8.39 -1.57 -9.79
CA ASN A 42 -9.08 -0.75 -10.77
C ASN A 42 -8.15 -0.02 -11.74
N PHE A 43 -6.83 -0.30 -11.72
CA PHE A 43 -5.83 0.35 -12.56
C PHE A 43 -6.22 0.39 -14.06
N ARG A 44 -6.74 -0.73 -14.58
CA ARG A 44 -7.21 -0.81 -15.97
C ARG A 44 -8.56 -0.11 -16.19
N SER A 45 -9.44 -0.16 -15.20
CA SER A 45 -10.87 0.16 -15.38
C SER A 45 -11.24 1.58 -14.96
N LYS A 46 -10.38 2.27 -14.19
CA LYS A 46 -10.64 3.60 -13.63
C LYS A 46 -9.45 4.52 -13.87
N GLU A 47 -9.70 5.59 -14.61
CA GLU A 47 -8.69 6.61 -14.90
C GLU A 47 -8.14 7.26 -13.62
N MET A 48 -9.00 7.60 -12.65
CA MET A 48 -8.55 8.16 -11.37
C MET A 48 -7.62 7.24 -10.58
N SER A 49 -7.88 5.91 -10.61
CA SER A 49 -7.02 4.91 -9.98
C SER A 49 -5.67 4.83 -10.69
N ARG A 50 -5.70 4.87 -12.03
CA ARG A 50 -4.50 4.88 -12.86
C ARG A 50 -3.66 6.13 -12.63
N ASN A 51 -4.25 7.31 -12.69
CA ASN A 51 -3.56 8.59 -12.51
C ASN A 51 -2.86 8.66 -11.15
N ARG A 52 -3.49 8.17 -10.08
CA ARG A 52 -2.84 8.13 -8.76
C ARG A 52 -1.68 7.15 -8.70
N LEU A 53 -1.82 5.95 -9.29
CA LEU A 53 -0.75 4.94 -9.30
C LEU A 53 0.40 5.30 -10.25
N ASP A 54 0.14 5.97 -11.36
CA ASP A 54 1.16 6.45 -12.31
C ASP A 54 2.03 7.58 -11.71
N CYS A 55 1.53 8.30 -10.70
CA CYS A 55 2.29 9.29 -9.96
C CYS A 55 3.26 8.67 -8.92
N VAL A 56 3.12 7.38 -8.60
CA VAL A 56 4.00 6.73 -7.62
C VAL A 56 5.30 6.32 -8.31
N ILE A 57 6.41 6.84 -7.80
CA ILE A 57 7.76 6.53 -8.32
C ILE A 57 8.25 5.17 -7.79
N ASP A 58 7.75 4.75 -6.63
CA ASP A 58 8.11 3.48 -5.99
C ASP A 58 7.63 2.27 -6.82
N ASP A 59 8.52 1.30 -7.04
CA ASP A 59 8.25 0.09 -7.84
C ASP A 59 7.14 -0.80 -7.25
N MET A 60 6.86 -0.65 -5.95
CA MET A 60 5.84 -1.38 -5.20
C MET A 60 4.55 -0.57 -5.08
N TYR A 61 4.51 0.64 -5.64
CA TYR A 61 3.46 1.63 -5.50
C TYR A 61 3.18 2.05 -4.04
N ILE A 62 4.09 1.74 -3.11
CA ILE A 62 3.96 2.12 -1.70
C ILE A 62 4.79 3.39 -1.51
N GLY A 63 4.16 4.54 -1.70
CA GLY A 63 4.81 5.83 -1.55
C GLY A 63 3.85 6.97 -1.85
N GLU A 64 4.38 8.16 -1.99
CA GLU A 64 3.59 9.33 -2.38
C GLU A 64 2.91 9.09 -3.74
N PRO A 65 1.64 9.49 -3.93
CA PRO A 65 0.83 10.34 -3.03
C PRO A 65 0.04 9.57 -1.94
N TYR A 66 0.11 8.23 -1.90
CA TYR A 66 -0.68 7.43 -0.95
C TYR A 66 -0.12 7.50 0.46
N PHE A 67 1.18 7.29 0.59
CA PHE A 67 1.85 7.11 1.87
C PHE A 67 3.07 8.02 1.94
N THR A 68 3.14 8.80 3.02
CA THR A 68 4.37 9.50 3.42
C THR A 68 5.47 8.50 3.75
N ALA A 69 6.73 8.96 3.80
CA ALA A 69 7.87 8.10 4.17
C ALA A 69 7.66 7.37 5.52
N ASP A 70 7.07 8.06 6.50
CA ASP A 70 6.76 7.48 7.83
C ASP A 70 5.65 6.43 7.76
N GLU A 71 4.60 6.67 6.96
CA GLU A 71 3.51 5.71 6.75
C GLU A 71 3.99 4.48 6.00
N HIS A 72 4.84 4.68 4.99
CA HIS A 72 5.50 3.63 4.24
C HIS A 72 6.35 2.73 5.15
N ASP A 73 7.18 3.31 6.03
CA ASP A 73 7.96 2.55 7.00
C ASP A 73 7.06 1.75 7.98
N LYS A 74 5.93 2.33 8.41
CA LYS A 74 4.94 1.64 9.25
C LYS A 74 4.31 0.45 8.53
N LEU A 75 3.94 0.62 7.26
CA LEU A 75 3.35 -0.46 6.46
C LEU A 75 4.33 -1.61 6.28
N ARG A 76 5.58 -1.31 5.90
CA ARG A 76 6.64 -2.31 5.72
C ARG A 76 6.87 -3.15 6.98
N ARG A 77 6.90 -2.52 8.15
CA ARG A 77 7.10 -3.17 9.46
C ARG A 77 5.86 -3.84 10.04
N THR A 78 4.72 -3.78 9.36
CA THR A 78 3.50 -4.42 9.87
C THR A 78 3.59 -5.94 9.68
N VAL A 79 3.47 -6.68 10.78
CA VAL A 79 3.36 -8.13 10.79
C VAL A 79 2.05 -8.52 10.18
N THR A 80 2.14 -9.34 9.15
CA THR A 80 1.00 -9.73 8.34
C THR A 80 0.27 -10.91 8.97
N HIS A 81 -1.02 -11.05 8.67
CA HIS A 81 -1.81 -12.02 9.40
C HIS A 81 -1.50 -13.46 8.97
N GLY A 82 -1.21 -14.31 9.96
CA GLY A 82 -1.06 -15.76 9.75
C GLY A 82 0.35 -16.16 9.31
N THR A 83 1.28 -15.22 9.34
CA THR A 83 2.71 -15.41 9.10
C THR A 83 3.48 -14.54 10.08
N ASP A 84 4.63 -15.00 10.59
CA ASP A 84 5.53 -14.16 11.43
C ASP A 84 6.39 -13.18 10.61
N MET A 85 6.02 -13.01 9.34
CA MET A 85 6.66 -12.17 8.33
C MET A 85 6.02 -10.78 8.29
N THR A 86 6.88 -9.79 8.06
CA THR A 86 6.46 -8.41 7.80
C THR A 86 5.95 -8.25 6.38
N LEU A 87 5.28 -7.14 6.09
CA LEU A 87 4.90 -6.82 4.72
C LEU A 87 6.14 -6.73 3.81
N GLU A 88 7.23 -6.17 4.31
CA GLU A 88 8.49 -6.08 3.58
C GLU A 88 9.05 -7.46 3.21
N ASP A 89 9.00 -8.43 4.13
CA ASP A 89 9.43 -9.81 3.86
C ASP A 89 8.58 -10.45 2.75
N LEU A 90 7.25 -10.36 2.86
CA LEU A 90 6.33 -10.91 1.87
C LEU A 90 6.50 -10.28 0.50
N LEU A 91 6.69 -8.95 0.45
CA LEU A 91 6.90 -8.28 -0.81
C LEU A 91 8.29 -8.61 -1.36
N SER A 92 9.33 -8.68 -0.53
CA SER A 92 10.68 -9.07 -0.95
C SER A 92 10.68 -10.48 -1.55
N GLU A 93 10.01 -11.44 -0.91
CA GLU A 93 9.84 -12.79 -1.42
C GLU A 93 9.06 -12.80 -2.75
N PHE A 94 7.98 -12.02 -2.85
CA PHE A 94 7.24 -11.87 -4.10
C PHE A 94 8.11 -11.29 -5.22
N PHE A 95 8.91 -10.27 -4.93
CA PHE A 95 9.79 -9.63 -5.90
C PHE A 95 10.97 -10.50 -6.29
N GLN A 96 11.55 -11.28 -5.38
CA GLN A 96 12.59 -12.26 -5.69
C GLN A 96 12.03 -13.34 -6.62
N ASN A 97 10.88 -13.92 -6.28
CA ASN A 97 10.19 -14.89 -7.14
C ASN A 97 9.78 -14.26 -8.48
N LYS A 98 9.32 -13.01 -8.50
CA LYS A 98 9.00 -12.27 -9.73
C LYS A 98 10.24 -11.94 -10.54
N LEU A 99 11.36 -11.60 -9.93
CA LEU A 99 12.61 -11.28 -10.60
C LEU A 99 13.17 -12.53 -11.27
N GLU A 100 13.11 -13.67 -10.58
CA GLU A 100 13.48 -14.97 -11.14
C GLU A 100 12.60 -15.33 -12.34
N ASN A 101 11.29 -15.13 -12.21
CA ASN A 101 10.34 -15.26 -13.32
C ASN A 101 10.56 -14.20 -14.44
N ARG A 102 11.05 -12.99 -14.12
CA ARG A 102 11.40 -11.94 -15.09
C ARG A 102 12.69 -12.26 -15.84
N ILE A 103 13.68 -12.88 -15.19
CA ILE A 103 14.89 -13.39 -15.85
C ILE A 103 14.51 -14.47 -16.86
N GLN A 104 13.60 -15.38 -16.49
CA GLN A 104 13.05 -16.38 -17.42
C GLN A 104 12.11 -15.76 -18.48
N GLY A 105 11.36 -14.72 -18.12
CA GLY A 105 10.33 -14.08 -18.93
C GLY A 105 10.78 -12.95 -19.86
N ARG A 106 12.01 -12.43 -19.73
CA ARG A 106 12.62 -11.43 -20.64
C ARG A 106 12.61 -11.84 -22.12
N ILE A 107 12.26 -13.10 -22.42
CA ILE A 107 12.06 -13.64 -23.77
C ILE A 107 10.69 -13.26 -24.37
N LYS A 108 9.69 -12.78 -23.61
CA LYS A 108 8.35 -12.50 -24.17
C LYS A 108 7.68 -11.21 -23.68
N ALA A 109 7.49 -10.32 -24.66
CA ALA A 109 6.35 -9.43 -24.88
C ALA A 109 6.24 -8.11 -24.08
N THR A 110 6.56 -7.04 -24.80
CA THR A 110 5.84 -5.76 -24.95
C THR A 110 4.42 -5.71 -24.34
N GLY A 111 4.33 -5.42 -23.05
CA GLY A 111 3.11 -4.95 -22.40
C GLY A 111 3.48 -4.07 -21.20
N ASP A 112 2.60 -3.15 -20.80
CA ASP A 112 2.81 -2.29 -19.63
C ASP A 112 2.96 -3.14 -18.36
N TRP A 113 4.21 -3.46 -18.03
CA TRP A 113 4.60 -4.26 -16.88
C TRP A 113 4.03 -3.70 -15.56
N ARG A 114 3.80 -2.39 -15.52
CA ARG A 114 3.15 -1.65 -14.43
C ARG A 114 1.76 -2.16 -14.11
N ILE A 115 0.98 -2.48 -15.15
CA ILE A 115 -0.38 -2.99 -15.00
C ILE A 115 -0.37 -4.39 -14.40
N CYS A 116 0.52 -5.25 -14.90
CA CYS A 116 0.69 -6.60 -14.36
C CYS A 116 1.17 -6.54 -12.90
N ALA A 117 2.14 -5.66 -12.60
CA ALA A 117 2.63 -5.46 -11.24
C ALA A 117 1.51 -5.02 -10.28
N ALA A 118 0.72 -4.00 -10.63
CA ALA A 118 -0.37 -3.54 -9.78
C ALA A 118 -1.43 -4.63 -9.53
N HIS A 119 -1.82 -5.36 -10.57
CA HIS A 119 -2.80 -6.43 -10.46
C HIS A 119 -2.30 -7.62 -9.62
N ASP A 120 -1.02 -7.97 -9.73
CA ASP A 120 -0.44 -9.07 -8.97
C ASP A 120 -0.13 -8.69 -7.52
N LEU A 121 0.12 -7.41 -7.24
CA LEU A 121 0.30 -6.88 -5.88
C LEU A 121 -1.01 -6.84 -5.10
N ALA A 122 -2.14 -6.50 -5.73
CA ALA A 122 -3.44 -6.40 -5.07
C ALA A 122 -3.78 -7.61 -4.16
N PRO A 123 -3.77 -8.87 -4.65
CA PRO A 123 -4.11 -10.02 -3.81
C PRO A 123 -3.12 -10.30 -2.68
N ILE A 124 -1.86 -9.89 -2.81
CA ILE A 124 -0.82 -10.06 -1.78
C ILE A 124 -1.09 -9.13 -0.61
N ILE A 125 -1.36 -7.87 -0.93
CA ILE A 125 -1.62 -6.82 0.06
C ILE A 125 -2.97 -7.07 0.74
N GLU A 126 -4.00 -7.45 -0.01
CA GLU A 126 -5.29 -7.88 0.54
C GLU A 126 -5.14 -9.04 1.54
N ARG A 127 -4.34 -10.05 1.19
CA ARG A 127 -4.08 -11.20 2.07
C ARG A 127 -3.30 -10.78 3.33
N ALA A 128 -2.24 -9.99 3.15
CA ALA A 128 -1.40 -9.50 4.24
C ALA A 128 -2.21 -8.77 5.31
N PHE A 129 -3.17 -7.94 4.88
CA PHE A 129 -3.98 -7.11 5.78
C PHE A 129 -5.37 -7.67 6.09
N ARG A 130 -5.67 -8.91 5.67
CA ARG A 130 -6.99 -9.55 5.85
C ARG A 130 -8.16 -8.70 5.30
N VAL A 131 -7.96 -8.06 4.16
CA VAL A 131 -9.01 -7.30 3.49
C VAL A 131 -9.63 -8.16 2.40
N ASN A 132 -10.95 -8.29 2.43
CA ASN A 132 -11.66 -9.08 1.42
C ASN A 132 -11.87 -8.25 0.16
N SER A 133 -11.34 -8.76 -0.95
CA SER A 133 -11.54 -8.19 -2.29
C SER A 133 -13.02 -7.94 -2.65
N LYS A 134 -13.93 -8.82 -2.20
CA LYS A 134 -15.36 -8.69 -2.46
C LYS A 134 -15.95 -7.48 -1.74
N ASP A 135 -15.46 -7.17 -0.55
CA ASP A 135 -15.92 -6.03 0.24
C ASP A 135 -15.44 -4.73 -0.41
N LEU A 136 -14.19 -4.68 -0.88
CA LEU A 136 -13.64 -3.56 -1.67
C LEU A 136 -14.43 -3.29 -2.95
N SER A 137 -14.81 -4.34 -3.67
CA SER A 137 -15.45 -4.22 -4.99
C SER A 137 -16.96 -3.98 -4.92
N LYS A 138 -17.66 -4.54 -3.93
CA LYS A 138 -19.12 -4.39 -3.79
C LYS A 138 -19.55 -3.17 -2.98
N ASN A 139 -18.66 -2.60 -2.17
CA ASN A 139 -19.00 -1.46 -1.33
C ASN A 139 -19.13 -0.16 -2.16
N LYS A 140 -20.37 0.11 -2.59
CA LYS A 140 -20.73 1.32 -3.36
C LYS A 140 -20.50 2.61 -2.56
N MET A 141 -20.65 2.57 -1.23
CA MET A 141 -20.39 3.74 -0.38
C MET A 141 -18.92 4.10 -0.39
N PHE A 142 -18.04 3.10 -0.22
CA PHE A 142 -16.61 3.26 -0.33
C PHE A 142 -16.20 3.75 -1.72
N ALA A 143 -16.70 3.15 -2.79
CA ALA A 143 -16.39 3.60 -4.15
C ALA A 143 -16.79 5.07 -4.40
N LYS A 144 -17.95 5.51 -3.89
CA LYS A 144 -18.37 6.92 -3.94
C LYS A 144 -17.47 7.82 -3.09
N LEU A 145 -17.05 7.35 -1.92
CA LEU A 145 -16.14 8.08 -1.04
C LEU A 145 -14.78 8.31 -1.72
N VAL A 146 -14.20 7.27 -2.32
CA VAL A 146 -12.94 7.38 -3.08
C VAL A 146 -13.07 8.31 -4.29
N GLN A 147 -14.20 8.29 -4.99
CA GLN A 147 -14.43 9.21 -6.11
C GLN A 147 -14.57 10.67 -5.67
N ARG A 148 -15.18 10.91 -4.50
CA ARG A 148 -15.48 12.26 -4.01
C ARG A 148 -14.29 12.89 -3.27
N ASP A 149 -13.69 12.14 -2.36
CA ASP A 149 -12.70 12.67 -1.40
C ASP A 149 -11.27 12.11 -1.66
N GLY A 150 -11.12 11.10 -2.52
CA GLY A 150 -9.82 10.60 -2.97
C GLY A 150 -9.00 9.94 -1.86
N LEU A 151 -7.84 10.53 -1.54
CA LEU A 151 -6.94 10.09 -0.46
C LEU A 151 -7.19 10.84 0.86
N GLN A 152 -8.04 11.86 0.83
CA GLN A 152 -8.37 12.67 2.00
C GLN A 152 -9.69 12.21 2.58
N LEU A 153 -9.77 12.13 3.91
CA LEU A 153 -11.04 12.04 4.61
C LEU A 153 -11.47 13.45 5.02
N ARG A 154 -12.77 13.73 4.93
CA ARG A 154 -13.31 15.00 5.44
C ARG A 154 -13.06 15.11 6.93
N GLU A 155 -12.85 16.34 7.39
CA GLU A 155 -12.65 16.65 8.80
C GLU A 155 -13.82 16.10 9.64
N GLY A 156 -13.50 15.37 10.71
CA GLY A 156 -14.48 14.70 11.58
C GLY A 156 -15.00 13.33 11.10
N VAL A 157 -14.63 12.85 9.90
CA VAL A 157 -15.00 11.51 9.43
C VAL A 157 -13.97 10.48 9.91
N ILE A 158 -14.44 9.53 10.74
CA ILE A 158 -13.63 8.40 11.20
C ILE A 158 -13.91 7.17 10.33
N TRP A 159 -12.88 6.69 9.63
CA TRP A 159 -12.98 5.48 8.84
C TRP A 159 -12.81 4.23 9.69
N GLN A 160 -13.91 3.49 9.90
CA GLN A 160 -13.94 2.26 10.70
C GLN A 160 -13.66 0.98 9.89
N GLY A 161 -13.49 1.09 8.58
CA GLY A 161 -13.27 -0.05 7.68
C GLY A 161 -14.43 -0.29 6.72
N LEU A 162 -14.31 -1.34 5.89
CA LEU A 162 -15.23 -1.59 4.77
C LEU A 162 -16.62 -2.10 5.17
N GLY A 163 -16.90 -2.32 6.46
CA GLY A 163 -18.14 -2.95 6.92
C GLY A 163 -18.29 -4.39 6.38
N LYS A 164 -19.10 -5.22 7.02
CA LYS A 164 -19.54 -6.47 6.38
C LYS A 164 -20.67 -6.11 5.43
N SER A 165 -20.49 -6.36 4.13
CA SER A 165 -21.57 -6.25 3.15
C SER A 165 -22.50 -7.46 3.19
#